data_AF-A0A6B3F581-F1
#
_entry.id   AF-A0A6B3F581-F1
#
_cell.length_a   1.000
_cell.length_b   1.000
_cell.length_c   1.000
_cell.angle_alpha   90.00
_cell.angle_beta   90.00
_cell.angle_gamma   90.00
#
_symmetry.space_group_name_H-M   'P 1'
#
loop_
_entity.id
_entity.type
_entity.pdbx_description
1 polymer ?
#
loop_
_entity_poly.entity_id
_entity_poly.type
_entity_poly.pdbx_seq_one_letter_code
_entity_poly.pdbx_strand_id
1 'polypeptide(L)'
;EYCAARLAEAGHEPVLLERAKDRANVVVRVPGTDPTAPGLLVHGHLDVVPAQAADWSVDPFSGEVRDGLVWGRGAVDMKNMDAMILAV
;
A
#
# COMPACT_ATOMS: atom_id res chain seq x y z
N GLU A 1 -9.19 -0.35 3.12
CA GLU A 1 -10.20 -1.07 2.31
C GLU A 1 -9.65 -1.52 0.96
N TYR A 2 -9.20 -0.62 0.07
CA TYR A 2 -8.65 -0.97 -1.26
C TYR A 2 -7.64 -2.15 -1.23
N CYS A 3 -6.63 -2.09 -0.36
CA CYS A 3 -5.62 -3.15 -0.27
C CYS A 3 -6.21 -4.49 0.20
N ALA A 4 -7.19 -4.47 1.10
CA ALA A 4 -7.87 -5.69 1.55
C ALA A 4 -8.70 -6.30 0.40
N ALA A 5 -9.43 -5.48 -0.36
CA ALA A 5 -10.14 -5.96 -1.54
C ALA A 5 -9.17 -6.58 -2.56
N ARG A 6 -8.02 -5.92 -2.81
CA ARG A 6 -6.99 -6.44 -3.70
C ARG A 6 -6.46 -7.81 -3.30
N LEU A 7 -6.15 -7.99 -2.02
CA LEU A 7 -5.69 -9.25 -1.46
C LEU A 7 -6.77 -10.35 -1.50
N ALA A 8 -8.03 -9.98 -1.24
CA ALA A 8 -9.15 -10.90 -1.31
C ALA A 8 -9.39 -11.41 -2.74
N GLU A 9 -9.31 -10.54 -3.75
CA GLU A 9 -9.39 -10.92 -5.16
C GLU A 9 -8.24 -11.85 -5.59
N ALA A 10 -7.09 -11.77 -4.92
CA ALA A 10 -5.97 -12.68 -5.11
C ALA A 10 -6.13 -14.03 -4.37
N GLY A 11 -7.26 -14.27 -3.71
CA GLY A 11 -7.56 -15.53 -3.00
C GLY A 11 -7.01 -15.58 -1.57
N HIS A 12 -6.66 -14.44 -0.98
CA HIS A 12 -6.27 -14.37 0.42
C HIS A 12 -7.42 -13.95 1.33
N GLU A 13 -7.26 -14.16 2.64
CA GLU A 13 -8.21 -13.75 3.68
C GLU A 13 -7.62 -12.62 4.53
N PRO A 14 -7.64 -11.36 4.06
CA PRO A 14 -7.09 -10.24 4.81
C PRO A 14 -7.96 -9.89 6.02
N VAL A 15 -7.32 -9.57 7.13
CA VAL A 15 -7.97 -9.11 8.36
C VAL A 15 -7.71 -7.62 8.55
N LEU A 16 -8.76 -6.88 8.93
CA LEU A 16 -8.64 -5.49 9.35
C LEU A 16 -8.45 -5.41 10.87
N LEU A 17 -7.33 -4.85 11.30
CA LEU A 17 -7.02 -4.62 12.71
C LEU A 17 -7.03 -3.13 12.99
N GLU A 18 -8.07 -2.65 13.67
CA GLU A 18 -8.28 -1.23 13.97
C GLU A 18 -7.92 -0.92 15.42
N ARG A 19 -6.86 -0.11 15.62
CA ARG A 19 -6.46 0.37 16.96
C ARG A 19 -7.20 1.63 17.37
N ALA A 20 -7.53 2.48 16.41
CA ALA A 20 -8.24 3.74 16.58
C ALA A 20 -9.14 3.96 15.37
N LYS A 21 -10.22 4.72 15.56
CA LYS A 21 -11.18 5.04 14.51
C LYS A 21 -10.45 5.55 13.25
N ASP A 22 -10.78 4.98 12.10
CA ASP A 22 -10.24 5.33 10.77
C ASP A 22 -8.72 5.05 10.62
N ARG A 23 -8.14 4.22 11.50
CA ARG A 23 -6.72 3.84 11.51
C ARG A 23 -6.57 2.32 11.55
N ALA A 24 -7.07 1.66 10.51
CA ALA A 24 -6.98 0.21 10.34
C ALA A 24 -5.66 -0.22 9.69
N ASN A 25 -5.12 -1.35 10.16
CA ASN A 25 -4.07 -2.10 9.48
C ASN A 25 -4.72 -3.21 8.66
N VAL A 26 -4.23 -3.46 7.45
CA VAL A 26 -4.60 -4.63 6.65
C VAL A 26 -3.52 -5.68 6.85
N VAL A 27 -3.89 -6.88 7.32
CA VAL A 27 -2.94 -7.96 7.60
C VAL A 27 -3.36 -9.21 6.86
N VAL A 28 -2.40 -9.85 6.20
CA VAL A 28 -2.55 -11.18 5.60
C VAL A 28 -1.39 -12.06 6.05
N ARG A 29 -1.66 -13.36 6.24
CA ARG A 29 -0.61 -14.35 6.45
C ARG A 29 -0.69 -15.38 5.33
N VAL A 30 0.39 -15.50 4.57
CA VAL A 30 0.57 -16.56 3.58
C VAL A 30 1.37 -17.69 4.23
N PRO A 31 0.83 -18.92 4.31
CA PRO A 31 1.58 -20.06 4.83
C PRO A 31 2.81 -20.35 3.96
N GLY A 32 3.98 -20.48 4.59
CA GLY A 32 5.18 -20.99 3.91
C GLY A 32 5.13 -22.50 3.73
N THR A 33 6.01 -23.03 2.88
CA THR A 33 6.15 -24.49 2.69
C THR A 33 6.79 -25.19 3.90
N ASP A 34 7.58 -24.47 4.70
CA ASP A 34 8.11 -24.92 5.98
C ASP A 34 7.45 -24.13 7.13
N PRO A 35 6.56 -24.75 7.93
CA PRO A 35 5.89 -24.06 9.03
C PRO A 35 6.79 -23.79 10.24
N THR A 36 8.00 -24.38 10.29
CA THR A 36 8.97 -24.21 11.38
C THR A 36 9.96 -23.08 11.12
N ALA A 37 10.08 -22.62 9.87
CA ALA A 37 10.93 -21.49 9.51
C ALA A 37 10.43 -20.18 10.16
N PRO A 38 11.33 -19.24 10.48
CA PRO A 38 10.95 -17.90 10.91
C PRO A 38 10.08 -17.18 9.86
N GLY A 39 9.13 -16.37 10.31
CA GLY A 39 8.30 -15.58 9.41
C GLY A 39 9.06 -14.39 8.81
N LEU A 40 8.84 -14.13 7.52
CA LEU A 40 9.20 -12.87 6.89
C LEU A 40 8.03 -11.89 7.00
N LEU A 41 8.27 -10.70 7.56
CA LEU A 41 7.30 -9.62 7.54
C LEU A 41 7.62 -8.67 6.39
N VAL A 42 6.65 -8.51 5.51
CA VAL A 42 6.65 -7.46 4.49
C VAL A 42 5.59 -6.44 4.90
N HIS A 43 5.96 -5.17 5.00
CA HIS A 43 5.06 -4.13 5.52
C HIS A 43 5.28 -2.78 4.85
N GLY A 44 4.27 -1.92 4.95
CA GLY A 44 4.31 -0.54 4.50
C GLY A 44 3.22 0.30 5.16
N HIS A 45 3.19 1.59 4.88
CA HIS A 45 2.20 2.54 5.38
C HIS A 45 1.46 3.20 4.22
N LEU A 46 0.15 3.39 4.38
CA LEU A 46 -0.73 3.90 3.32
C LEU A 46 -0.97 5.41 3.41
N ASP A 47 -0.69 6.00 4.57
CA ASP A 47 -0.84 7.43 4.78
C ASP A 47 0.25 8.21 4.05
N VAL A 48 -0.04 9.47 3.80
CA VAL A 48 0.88 10.37 3.12
C VAL A 48 0.82 11.71 3.81
N VAL A 49 1.93 12.44 3.79
CA VAL A 49 1.94 13.82 4.27
C VAL A 49 1.08 14.72 3.36
N PRO A 50 0.60 15.87 3.84
CA PRO A 50 -0.13 16.82 3.01
C PRO A 50 0.65 17.27 1.76
N ALA A 51 -0.10 17.76 0.77
CA ALA A 51 0.43 18.37 -0.44
C ALA A 51 -0.39 19.62 -0.78
N GLN A 52 0.28 20.74 -1.04
CA GLN A 52 -0.35 21.97 -1.51
C GLN A 52 -0.29 21.98 -3.04
N ALA A 53 -1.44 21.98 -3.72
CA ALA A 53 -1.47 21.89 -5.18
C ALA A 53 -0.68 23.01 -5.89
N ALA A 54 -0.60 24.21 -5.30
CA ALA A 54 0.16 25.34 -5.85
C ALA A 54 1.68 25.11 -5.91
N ASP A 55 2.22 24.19 -5.10
CA ASP A 55 3.64 23.86 -5.07
C ASP A 55 4.01 22.79 -6.13
N TRP A 56 3.03 22.28 -6.88
CA TRP A 56 3.20 21.15 -7.79
C TRP A 56 3.00 21.54 -9.25
N SER A 57 3.75 20.89 -10.14
CA SER A 57 3.62 21.04 -11.60
C SER A 57 2.53 20.16 -12.22
N VAL A 58 1.90 19.30 -11.42
CA VAL A 58 0.75 18.43 -11.73
C VAL A 58 -0.11 18.33 -10.47
N ASP A 59 -1.36 17.86 -10.57
CA ASP A 59 -2.14 17.57 -9.36
C ASP A 59 -1.42 16.49 -8.52
N PRO A 60 -1.07 16.76 -7.25
CA PRO A 60 -0.32 15.84 -6.39
C PRO A 60 -1.01 14.48 -6.17
N PHE A 61 -2.33 14.38 -6.36
CA PHE A 61 -3.08 13.15 -6.12
C PHE A 61 -3.62 12.50 -7.41
N SER A 62 -3.22 13.01 -8.58
CA SER A 62 -3.63 12.45 -9.88
C SER A 62 -2.96 11.13 -10.25
N GLY A 63 -1.71 10.92 -9.81
CA GLY A 63 -0.89 9.80 -10.26
C GLY A 63 -0.44 9.92 -11.73
N GLU A 64 -0.33 11.15 -12.25
CA GLU A 64 0.04 11.42 -13.64
C GLU A 64 1.36 10.73 -14.03
N VAL A 65 1.37 10.08 -15.20
CA VAL A 65 2.60 9.54 -15.81
C VAL A 65 3.12 10.54 -16.83
N ARG A 66 4.30 11.11 -16.58
CA ARG A 66 4.94 12.10 -17.45
C ARG A 66 6.45 11.85 -17.50
N ASP A 67 7.00 11.83 -18.71
CA ASP A 67 8.42 11.55 -18.98
C ASP A 67 8.93 10.23 -18.39
N GLY A 68 8.07 9.20 -18.40
CA GLY A 68 8.39 7.88 -17.87
C GLY A 68 8.37 7.77 -16.33
N LEU A 69 7.91 8.81 -15.64
CA LEU A 69 7.82 8.87 -14.18
C LEU A 69 6.37 8.98 -13.73
N VAL A 70 6.03 8.33 -12.61
CA VAL A 70 4.76 8.53 -11.91
C VAL A 70 4.92 9.70 -10.95
N TRP A 71 4.14 10.76 -11.17
CA TRP A 71 4.11 11.94 -10.32
C TRP A 71 2.95 11.85 -9.34
N GLY A 72 3.25 11.95 -8.05
CA GLY A 72 2.21 12.03 -7.02
C GLY A 72 2.74 11.99 -5.60
N ARG A 73 2.00 12.61 -4.68
CA ARG A 73 2.21 12.46 -3.24
C ARG A 73 1.95 11.00 -2.86
N GLY A 74 2.98 10.37 -2.30
CA GLY A 74 2.95 8.95 -1.96
C GLY A 74 3.60 8.05 -3.01
N ALA A 75 3.91 8.56 -4.21
CA ALA A 75 4.50 7.76 -5.28
C ALA A 75 5.83 7.11 -4.87
N VAL A 76 6.65 7.78 -4.06
CA VAL A 76 7.91 7.22 -3.53
C VAL A 76 7.81 6.81 -2.05
N ASP A 77 7.08 7.57 -1.22
CA ASP A 77 6.93 7.30 0.22
C ASP A 77 5.45 7.10 0.59
N MET A 78 4.99 5.85 0.70
CA MET A 78 5.70 4.63 0.24
C MET A 78 4.83 3.72 -0.63
N LYS A 79 3.86 4.32 -1.33
CA LYS A 79 2.87 3.57 -2.10
C LYS A 79 3.44 2.83 -3.30
N ASN A 80 4.64 3.16 -3.79
CA ASN A 80 5.33 2.30 -4.75
C ASN A 80 5.66 0.93 -4.16
N MET A 81 6.16 0.88 -2.92
CA MET A 81 6.47 -0.36 -2.25
C MET A 81 5.20 -1.14 -1.96
N ASP A 82 4.15 -0.48 -1.48
CA ASP A 82 2.85 -1.14 -1.28
C ASP A 82 2.29 -1.71 -2.60
N ALA A 83 2.42 -0.97 -3.70
CA ALA A 83 2.00 -1.44 -5.01
C ALA A 83 2.79 -2.68 -5.46
N MET A 84 4.11 -2.73 -5.21
CA MET A 84 4.93 -3.91 -5.50
C MET A 84 4.56 -5.11 -4.61
N ILE A 85 4.24 -4.87 -3.33
CA ILE A 85 3.82 -5.92 -2.39
C ILE A 85 2.47 -6.51 -2.83
N LEU A 86 1.57 -5.69 -3.33
CA LEU A 86 0.22 -6.06 -3.74
C LEU A 86 0.12 -6.52 -5.20
N ALA A 87 1.21 -6.42 -5.97
CA ALA A 87 1.24 -6.83 -7.37
C ALA A 87 1.02 -8.35 -7.45
N VAL A 88 0.07 -8.77 -8.29
CA VAL A 88 -0.30 -10.16 -8.55
C VAL A 88 -0.28 -10.45 -10.04
#